data_AF-A0A4D6WSK0-F1
#
_entry.id   AF-A0A4D6WSK0-F1
#
_cell.length_a   1.000
_cell.length_b   1.000
_cell.length_c   1.000
_cell.angle_alpha   90.00
_cell.angle_beta   90.00
_cell.angle_gamma   90.00
#
_symmetry.space_group_name_H-M   'P 1'
#
loop_
_entity.id
_entity.type
_entity.pdbx_description
1 polymer ?
#
loop_
_entity_poly.entity_id
_entity_poly.type
_entity_poly.pdbx_seq_one_letter_code
_entity_poly.pdbx_strand_id
1 'polypeptide(L)' 'MSFNNKFINLNIEEIENKIINIHKEILELRIQKVTKNNTKTHLLKVKKHELAQLLTVETFKNKTKNEQ' A
#
# COMPACT_ATOMS: atom_id res chain seq x y z
N MET A 1 8.09 -10.78 11.74
CA MET A 1 7.38 -9.94 10.76
C MET A 1 7.71 -10.51 9.38
N SER A 2 6.82 -11.30 8.75
CA SER A 2 7.10 -11.81 7.40
C SER A 2 6.98 -10.66 6.41
N PHE A 3 8.10 -10.25 5.82
CA PHE A 3 8.08 -9.45 4.61
C PHE A 3 7.42 -10.30 3.51
N ASN A 4 6.23 -9.89 3.07
CA ASN A 4 5.61 -10.52 1.91
C ASN A 4 6.38 -10.10 0.66
N ASN A 5 6.99 -11.07 -0.04
CA ASN A 5 7.77 -10.88 -1.27
C ASN A 5 6.93 -10.39 -2.49
N LYS A 6 5.66 -10.03 -2.28
CA LYS A 6 4.67 -9.71 -3.33
C LYS A 6 5.09 -8.50 -4.20
N PHE A 7 5.92 -7.60 -3.69
CA PHE A 7 6.23 -6.31 -4.32
C PHE A 7 7.67 -6.17 -4.83
N ILE A 8 8.51 -7.19 -4.65
CA ILE A 8 9.94 -7.13 -5.01
C ILE A 8 10.13 -6.96 -6.53
N ASN A 9 9.28 -7.62 -7.32
CA ASN A 9 9.41 -7.68 -8.78
C ASN A 9 8.75 -6.50 -9.53
N LEU A 10 8.07 -5.58 -8.85
CA LEU A 10 7.35 -4.48 -9.51
C LEU A 10 8.29 -3.34 -9.92
N ASN A 11 8.03 -2.68 -11.04
CA ASN A 11 8.76 -1.47 -11.41
C ASN A 11 8.40 -0.30 -10.47
N ILE A 12 9.24 0.74 -10.39
CA ILE A 12 9.00 1.91 -9.52
C ILE A 12 7.68 2.60 -9.88
N GLU A 13 7.42 2.80 -11.16
CA GLU A 13 6.16 3.38 -11.65
C GLU A 13 4.94 2.54 -11.25
N GLU A 14 5.06 1.21 -11.25
CA GLU A 14 3.97 0.33 -10.81
C GLU A 14 3.75 0.42 -9.30
N ILE A 15 4.81 0.60 -8.52
CA ILE A 15 4.75 0.78 -7.07
C ILE A 15 4.01 2.10 -6.77
N GLU A 16 4.40 3.20 -7.42
CA GLU A 16 3.74 4.51 -7.26
C GLU A 16 2.25 4.45 -7.63
N ASN A 17 1.93 3.83 -8.77
CA ASN A 17 0.54 3.65 -9.19
C ASN A 17 -0.26 2.82 -8.18
N LYS A 18 0.33 1.77 -7.61
CA LYS A 18 -0.32 0.98 -6.55
C LYS A 18 -0.48 1.76 -5.25
N ILE A 19 0.49 2.59 -4.87
CA ILE A 19 0.37 3.47 -3.71
C ILE A 19 -0.83 4.40 -3.87
N ILE A 20 -1.00 5.03 -5.04
CA ILE A 20 -2.14 5.91 -5.33
C ILE A 20 -3.46 5.13 -5.24
N ASN A 21 -3.53 3.94 -5.82
CA ASN A 21 -4.73 3.11 -5.78
C ASN A 21 -5.10 2.68 -4.36
N ILE A 22 -4.12 2.25 -3.56
CA ILE A 22 -4.38 1.86 -2.16
C ILE A 22 -4.84 3.05 -1.32
N HIS A 23 -4.32 4.26 -1.57
CA HIS A 23 -4.82 5.47 -0.91
C HIS A 23 -6.31 5.73 -1.23
N LYS A 24 -6.71 5.58 -2.50
CA LYS A 24 -8.12 5.69 -2.91
C LYS A 24 -8.99 4.64 -2.24
N GLU A 25 -8.56 3.38 -2.23
CA GLU A 25 -9.30 2.30 -1.56
C GLU A 25 -9.44 2.55 -0.06
N ILE A 26 -8.39 3.05 0.62
CA ILE A 26 -8.47 3.42 2.04
C ILE A 26 -9.48 4.56 2.26
N LEU A 27 -9.52 5.55 1.36
CA LEU A 27 -10.48 6.64 1.41
C LEU A 27 -11.92 6.12 1.27
N GLU A 28 -12.17 5.29 0.26
CA GLU A 28 -13.48 4.66 0.03
C GLU A 28 -13.93 3.82 1.24
N LEU A 29 -13.03 3.01 1.81
CA LEU A 29 -13.33 2.21 3.00
C LEU A 29 -13.65 3.08 4.23
N ARG A 30 -13.00 4.25 4.36
CA ARG A 30 -13.32 5.22 5.43
C ARG A 30 -14.68 5.86 5.20
N ILE A 31 -15.00 6.25 3.97
CA ILE A 31 -16.32 6.81 3.62
C ILE A 31 -17.41 5.79 3.92
N GLN A 32 -17.26 4.55 3.45
CA GLN A 32 -18.21 3.47 3.71
C GLN A 32 -18.41 3.20 5.21
N LYS A 33 -17.34 3.33 6.01
CA LYS A 33 -17.41 3.14 7.47
C LYS A 33 -18.27 4.21 8.13
N VAL A 34 -18.15 5.46 7.66
CA VAL A 34 -18.96 6.58 8.13
C VAL A 34 -20.43 6.40 7.73
N THR A 35 -20.71 5.87 6.54
CA THR A 35 -22.06 5.61 6.03
C THR A 35 -22.81 4.49 6.79
N LYS A 36 -22.26 3.95 7.89
CA LYS A 36 -22.82 2.81 8.65
C LYS A 36 -23.09 1.55 7.82
N ASN A 37 -22.51 1.45 6.63
CA ASN A 37 -22.44 0.17 5.93
C ASN A 37 -21.54 -0.76 6.76
N ASN A 38 -21.88 -2.04 6.83
CA ASN A 38 -21.13 -3.06 7.58
C ASN A 38 -19.72 -3.22 6.99
N THR A 39 -18.82 -2.28 7.30
CA THR A 39 -17.50 -2.22 6.69
C THR A 39 -16.59 -3.22 7.34
N LYS A 40 -15.89 -3.98 6.51
CA LYS A 40 -14.90 -4.95 6.92
C LYS A 40 -13.70 -4.21 7.53
N THR A 41 -13.73 -3.95 8.85
CA THR A 41 -12.63 -3.31 9.59
C THR A 41 -11.27 -3.98 9.34
N HIS A 42 -11.28 -5.30 9.13
CA HIS A 42 -10.08 -6.06 8.76
C HIS A 42 -9.48 -5.61 7.42
N LEU A 43 -10.31 -5.23 6.45
CA LEU A 43 -9.84 -4.78 5.13
C LEU A 43 -9.05 -3.48 5.24
N LEU A 44 -9.47 -2.55 6.11
CA LEU A 44 -8.72 -1.33 6.38
C LEU A 44 -7.34 -1.64 7.01
N LYS A 45 -7.27 -2.63 7.92
CA LYS A 45 -6.00 -3.08 8.51
C LYS A 45 -5.07 -3.67 7.45
N VAL A 46 -5.59 -4.54 6.59
CA VAL A 46 -4.83 -5.16 5.49
C VAL A 46 -4.30 -4.09 4.53
N LYS A 47 -5.15 -3.14 4.10
CA LYS A 47 -4.76 -2.10 3.15
C LYS A 47 -3.72 -1.12 3.71
N LYS A 48 -3.83 -0.76 4.99
CA LYS A 48 -2.77 0.00 5.68
C LYS A 48 -1.44 -0.76 5.73
N HIS A 49 -1.50 -2.07 5.98
CA HIS A 49 -0.31 -2.90 5.99
C HIS A 49 0.32 -3.01 4.59
N GLU A 50 -0.51 -3.19 3.56
CA GLU A 50 -0.09 -3.22 2.15
C GLU A 50 0.57 -1.90 1.73
N LEU A 51 0.01 -0.76 2.14
CA LEU A 51 0.60 0.55 1.91
C LEU A 51 1.99 0.68 2.57
N ALA A 52 2.14 0.28 3.83
CA ALA A 52 3.42 0.35 4.53
C ALA A 52 4.49 -0.52 3.86
N GLN A 53 4.11 -1.69 3.33
CA GLN A 53 5.02 -2.54 2.56
C GLN A 53 5.47 -1.86 1.27
N LEU A 54 4.57 -1.24 0.51
CA LEU A 54 4.92 -0.53 -0.73
C LEU A 54 5.90 0.63 -0.46
N LEU A 55 5.64 1.45 0.55
CA LEU A 55 6.52 2.56 0.95
C LEU A 55 7.92 2.07 1.37
N THR A 56 7.97 0.92 2.04
CA THR A 56 9.24 0.30 2.41
C THR A 56 10.03 -0.09 1.17
N VAL A 57 9.40 -0.78 0.21
CA VAL A 57 10.04 -1.20 -1.05
C VAL A 57 10.48 0.01 -1.88
N GLU A 58 9.64 1.04 -1.98
CA GLU A 58 9.96 2.30 -2.65
C GLU A 58 11.23 2.93 -2.06
N THR A 59 11.30 3.02 -0.73
CA THR A 59 12.48 3.56 -0.03
C THR A 59 13.74 2.75 -0.33
N PHE A 60 13.64 1.41 -0.30
CA PHE A 60 14.77 0.54 -0.66
C PHE A 60 15.21 0.74 -2.11
N LYS A 61 14.27 0.85 -3.07
CA LYS A 61 14.61 1.08 -4.48
C LYS A 61 15.21 2.45 -4.74
N ASN A 62 14.70 3.49 -4.09
CA ASN A 62 15.25 4.84 -4.20
C ASN A 62 16.66 4.92 -3.61
N LYS A 63 16.93 4.21 -2.51
CA LYS A 63 18.29 4.07 -2.00
C LYS A 63 19.23 3.41 -3.01
N THR A 64 18.82 2.30 -3.62
CA THR A 64 19.65 1.62 -4.63
C THR A 64 19.90 2.45 -5.89
N LYS A 65 18.98 3.36 -6.26
CA LYS A 65 19.19 4.31 -7.36
C LYS A 65 20.21 5.40 -7.03
N ASN A 66 20.23 5.88 -5.79
CA ASN A 66 21.11 6.97 -5.37
C ASN A 66 22.55 6.51 -5.08
N GLU A 67 22.78 5.20 -4.97
CA GLU A 67 24.09 4.59 -4.76
C GLU A 67 24.74 4.08 -6.07
N GLN A 68 24.16 4.40 -7.24
CA GLN A 68 24.69 4.06 -8.57
C GLN A 68 25.20 5.29 -9.34
#